data_AF-A0A4W4HBC1-F1
#
_entry.id   AF-A0A4W4HBC1-F1
#
_cell.length_a   1.000
_cell.length_b   1.000
_cell.length_c   1.000
_cell.angle_alpha   90.00
_cell.angle_beta   90.00
_cell.angle_gamma   90.00
#
_symmetry.space_group_name_H-M   'P 1'
#
loop_
_entity.id
_entity.type
_entity.pdbx_description
1 polymer ?
#
loop_
_entity_poly.entity_id
_entity_poly.type
_entity_poly.pdbx_seq_one_letter_code
_entity_poly.pdbx_strand_id
1 'polypeptide(L)'
;MTTLVLDNGAYTAKIGYSHEKVSVIPNCQFRSKTLRLKTFTANQLDEIKDPSGLFYILPFQKGYLVNWDVQRKVWDHLFGKEMFKVDFADTSIVITEPYFNFTSIQESMNEILFEEYQFQAALRINGGSLSAHRYFQENNSELCCIVVDSGFSFTHIVPYCRGRKMKDGIYVRALAPTEFQVSVLQPQNPICYAWEGGKLLAENPDFEEMVVTREDYEENGHIICEEKFDV
;
A
#
# COMPACT_ATOMS: atom_id res chain seq x y z
N MET A 1 4.73 -11.36 -15.86
CA MET A 1 3.49 -10.81 -15.29
C MET A 1 3.72 -9.35 -14.99
N THR A 2 2.80 -8.45 -15.36
CA THR A 2 2.95 -7.02 -15.08
C THR A 2 2.41 -6.73 -13.69
N THR A 3 3.21 -6.15 -12.81
CA THR A 3 2.79 -5.87 -11.43
C THR A 3 2.67 -4.37 -11.19
N LEU A 4 1.49 -3.95 -10.74
CA LEU A 4 1.18 -2.61 -10.30
C LEU A 4 1.34 -2.53 -8.77
N VAL A 5 2.19 -1.64 -8.29
CA VAL A 5 2.41 -1.44 -6.85
C VAL A 5 1.69 -0.18 -6.42
N LEU A 6 0.84 -0.29 -5.39
CA LEU A 6 0.05 0.78 -4.80
C LEU A 6 0.27 0.84 -3.28
N ASP A 7 1.08 1.80 -2.82
CA ASP A 7 1.08 2.19 -1.41
C ASP A 7 -0.14 3.08 -1.13
N ASN A 8 -1.22 2.47 -0.62
CA ASN A 8 -2.52 3.08 -0.43
C ASN A 8 -2.62 3.83 0.92
N GLY A 9 -1.83 4.89 1.06
CA GLY A 9 -1.82 5.70 2.28
C GLY A 9 -3.08 6.56 2.46
N ALA A 10 -3.40 6.89 3.71
CA ALA A 10 -4.58 7.69 4.08
C ALA A 10 -4.55 9.15 3.57
N TYR A 11 -3.37 9.68 3.22
CA TYR A 11 -3.19 11.04 2.69
C TYR A 11 -2.67 11.06 1.26
N THR A 12 -1.74 10.15 0.93
CA THR A 12 -1.19 10.00 -0.42
C THR A 12 -1.19 8.54 -0.84
N ALA A 13 -1.57 8.31 -2.09
CA ALA A 13 -1.41 7.06 -2.80
C ALA A 13 -0.14 7.13 -3.64
N LYS A 14 0.78 6.18 -3.47
CA LYS A 14 1.97 6.07 -4.33
C LYS A 14 1.79 4.88 -5.22
N ILE A 15 1.81 5.11 -6.53
CA ILE A 15 1.43 4.12 -7.52
C ILE A 15 2.44 4.09 -8.66
N GLY A 16 2.67 2.90 -9.20
CA GLY A 16 3.44 2.70 -10.42
C GLY A 16 3.63 1.23 -10.72
N TYR A 17 3.89 0.90 -11.98
CA TYR A 17 4.33 -0.44 -12.35
C TYR A 17 5.73 -0.71 -11.80
N SER A 18 6.04 -1.97 -11.49
CA SER A 18 7.34 -2.37 -10.93
C SER A 18 8.53 -1.87 -11.77
N HIS A 19 8.41 -1.80 -13.09
CA HIS A 19 9.47 -1.32 -13.98
C HIS A 19 9.49 0.19 -14.22
N GLU A 20 8.53 0.95 -13.69
CA GLU A 20 8.38 2.39 -13.91
C GLU A 20 8.78 3.26 -12.70
N LYS A 21 8.58 4.57 -12.81
CA LYS A 21 8.75 5.52 -11.71
C LYS A 21 7.47 5.65 -10.91
N VAL A 22 7.63 5.82 -9.59
CA VAL A 22 6.51 6.08 -8.68
C VAL A 22 5.88 7.45 -8.95
N SER A 23 4.55 7.49 -8.94
CA SER A 23 3.76 8.72 -8.88
C SER A 23 3.18 8.88 -7.48
N VAL A 24 3.36 10.05 -6.87
CA VAL A 24 2.81 10.37 -5.54
C VAL A 24 1.60 11.27 -5.71
N ILE A 25 0.43 10.77 -5.34
CA ILE A 25 -0.84 11.39 -5.65
C ILE A 25 -1.66 11.59 -4.37
N PRO A 26 -2.36 12.73 -4.16
CA PRO A 26 -3.27 12.88 -3.03
C PRO A 26 -4.35 11.80 -3.04
N ASN A 27 -4.54 11.11 -1.91
CA ASN A 27 -5.60 10.10 -1.76
C ASN A 27 -6.88 10.75 -1.23
N CYS A 28 -7.48 11.61 -2.04
CA CYS A 28 -8.67 12.34 -1.65
C CYS A 28 -9.44 12.89 -2.86
N GLN A 29 -10.64 13.38 -2.57
CA GLN A 29 -11.38 14.26 -3.47
C GLN A 29 -11.39 15.68 -2.94
N PHE A 30 -11.37 16.64 -3.84
CA PHE A 30 -11.58 18.06 -3.54
C PHE A 30 -12.92 18.49 -4.10
N ARG A 31 -13.70 19.24 -3.31
CA ARG A 31 -14.92 19.87 -3.77
C ARG A 31 -14.81 21.38 -3.66
N SER A 32 -15.19 22.07 -4.73
CA SER A 32 -15.25 23.54 -4.75
C SER A 32 -16.66 24.01 -4.44
N LYS A 33 -16.82 24.81 -3.38
CA LYS A 33 -18.09 25.50 -3.10
C LYS A 33 -18.42 26.54 -4.18
N THR A 34 -17.40 27.19 -4.73
CA THR A 34 -17.54 28.28 -5.70
C THR A 34 -17.94 27.77 -7.09
N LEU A 35 -17.44 26.59 -7.51
CA LEU A 35 -17.71 26.00 -8.82
C LEU A 35 -18.89 25.00 -8.82
N ARG A 36 -20.03 25.37 -8.22
CA ARG A 36 -21.24 24.52 -8.16
C ARG A 36 -20.97 23.08 -7.67
N LEU A 37 -20.11 22.91 -6.66
CA LEU A 37 -19.75 21.59 -6.11
C LEU A 37 -19.04 20.66 -7.11
N LYS A 38 -18.36 21.21 -8.13
CA LYS A 38 -17.46 20.41 -8.98
C LYS A 38 -16.47 19.65 -8.09
N THR A 39 -16.38 18.35 -8.34
CA THR A 39 -15.48 17.44 -7.65
C THR A 39 -14.25 17.23 -8.52
N PHE A 40 -13.08 17.31 -7.90
CA PHE A 40 -11.78 17.03 -8.48
C PHE A 40 -11.20 15.85 -7.70
N THR A 41 -10.58 14.91 -8.39
CA THR A 41 -10.03 13.71 -7.78
C THR A 41 -8.51 13.78 -7.84
N ALA A 42 -7.83 13.41 -6.75
CA ALA A 42 -6.41 13.14 -6.77
C ALA A 42 -5.55 14.33 -7.23
N ASN A 43 -4.85 14.21 -8.37
CA ASN A 43 -3.94 15.21 -8.94
C ASN A 43 -4.62 16.25 -9.85
N GLN A 44 -5.95 16.24 -9.98
CA GLN A 44 -6.70 17.25 -10.77
C GLN A 44 -6.72 18.64 -10.10
N LEU A 45 -5.93 18.85 -9.04
CA LEU A 45 -5.76 20.14 -8.37
C LEU A 45 -5.22 21.23 -9.30
N ASP A 46 -4.40 20.87 -10.28
CA ASP A 46 -3.79 21.81 -11.23
C ASP A 46 -4.84 22.49 -12.13
N GLU A 47 -6.03 21.90 -12.27
CA GLU A 47 -7.16 22.52 -12.98
C GLU A 47 -7.82 23.65 -12.19
N ILE A 48 -7.48 23.81 -10.91
CA ILE A 48 -8.18 24.70 -10.00
C ILE A 48 -7.53 26.08 -10.01
N LYS A 49 -8.23 27.04 -10.63
CA LYS A 49 -7.80 28.44 -10.70
C LYS A 49 -7.98 29.21 -9.39
N ASP A 50 -8.98 28.83 -8.59
CA ASP A 50 -9.31 29.48 -7.32
C ASP A 50 -9.47 28.45 -6.20
N PRO A 51 -8.47 28.30 -5.31
CA PRO A 51 -8.51 27.34 -4.23
C PRO A 51 -9.30 27.81 -3.00
N SER A 52 -9.74 29.08 -2.94
CA SER A 52 -10.30 29.70 -1.73
C SER A 52 -11.57 29.04 -1.19
N GLY A 53 -12.32 28.34 -2.05
CA GLY A 53 -13.55 27.61 -1.70
C GLY A 53 -13.42 26.09 -1.67
N LEU A 54 -12.20 25.54 -1.67
CA LEU A 54 -11.96 24.11 -1.68
C LEU A 54 -12.02 23.50 -0.29
N PHE A 55 -12.59 22.31 -0.20
CA PHE A 55 -12.42 21.42 0.93
C PHE A 55 -12.14 20.01 0.44
N TYR A 56 -11.34 19.26 1.20
CA TYR A 56 -11.00 17.88 0.89
C TYR A 56 -11.99 16.92 1.54
N ILE A 57 -12.16 15.76 0.91
CA ILE A 57 -12.92 14.62 1.39
C ILE A 57 -11.95 13.44 1.37
N LEU A 58 -11.63 12.92 2.55
CA LEU A 58 -10.73 11.77 2.71
C LEU A 58 -11.55 10.47 2.71
N PRO A 59 -11.06 9.42 2.02
CA PRO A 59 -11.64 8.09 2.15
C PRO A 59 -11.36 7.48 3.53
N PHE A 60 -10.23 7.85 4.13
CA PHE A 60 -9.79 7.36 5.43
C PHE A 60 -10.20 8.26 6.59
N GLN A 61 -10.63 7.65 7.69
CA GLN A 61 -10.86 8.31 8.97
C GLN A 61 -10.09 7.58 10.07
N LYS A 62 -9.25 8.32 10.81
CA LYS A 62 -8.37 7.75 11.85
C LYS A 62 -7.55 6.54 11.36
N GLY A 63 -7.16 6.56 10.08
CA GLY A 63 -6.34 5.54 9.43
C GLY A 63 -7.09 4.31 8.90
N TYR A 64 -8.41 4.23 9.08
CA TYR A 64 -9.25 3.17 8.51
C TYR A 64 -10.03 3.69 7.32
N LEU A 65 -10.20 2.83 6.31
CA LEU A 65 -10.96 3.14 5.11
C LEU A 65 -12.46 3.02 5.42
N VAL A 66 -13.15 4.17 5.47
CA VAL A 66 -14.58 4.23 5.85
C VAL A 66 -15.45 4.69 4.68
N ASN A 67 -14.92 5.51 3.77
CA ASN A 67 -15.67 6.03 2.64
C ASN A 67 -15.18 5.42 1.32
N TRP A 68 -15.76 4.28 0.99
CA TRP A 68 -15.48 3.53 -0.24
C TRP A 68 -15.88 4.28 -1.51
N ASP A 69 -16.94 5.10 -1.48
CA ASP A 69 -17.35 5.90 -2.64
C ASP A 69 -16.27 6.88 -3.09
N VAL A 70 -15.52 7.43 -2.13
CA VAL A 70 -14.40 8.33 -2.41
C VAL A 70 -13.19 7.54 -2.87
N GLN A 71 -12.88 6.43 -2.18
CA GLN A 71 -11.73 5.59 -2.51
C GLN A 71 -11.83 5.00 -3.91
N ARG A 72 -12.99 4.44 -4.27
CA ARG A 72 -13.25 3.89 -5.60
C ARG A 72 -13.04 4.93 -6.68
N LYS A 73 -13.54 6.16 -6.49
CA LYS A 73 -13.31 7.25 -7.46
C LYS A 73 -11.84 7.64 -7.58
N VAL A 74 -11.08 7.61 -6.48
CA VAL A 74 -9.62 7.83 -6.52
C VAL A 74 -8.97 6.71 -7.34
N TRP A 75 -9.29 5.45 -7.07
CA TRP A 75 -8.74 4.32 -7.81
C TRP A 75 -9.16 4.30 -9.28
N ASP A 76 -10.40 4.61 -9.61
CA ASP A 76 -10.89 4.72 -10.99
C ASP A 76 -10.06 5.76 -11.77
N HIS A 77 -9.70 6.87 -11.12
CA HIS A 77 -8.81 7.88 -11.70
C HIS A 77 -7.38 7.37 -11.87
N LEU A 78 -6.83 6.71 -10.84
CA LEU A 78 -5.47 6.17 -10.88
C LEU A 78 -5.32 5.04 -11.92
N PHE A 79 -6.22 4.08 -11.93
CA PHE A 79 -6.18 2.93 -12.84
C PHE A 79 -6.68 3.28 -14.25
N GLY A 80 -7.46 4.36 -14.36
CA GLY A 80 -8.10 4.80 -15.58
C GLY A 80 -7.16 5.22 -16.71
N LYS A 81 -7.77 5.56 -17.84
CA LYS A 81 -7.06 5.82 -19.11
C LYS A 81 -6.15 7.04 -19.09
N GLU A 82 -6.40 7.98 -18.19
CA GLU A 82 -5.65 9.23 -18.09
C GLU A 82 -4.32 9.05 -17.35
N MET A 83 -4.20 8.01 -16.52
CA MET A 83 -3.05 7.78 -15.65
C MET A 83 -2.32 6.49 -16.07
N PHE A 84 -2.69 5.33 -15.49
CA PHE A 84 -1.92 4.08 -15.66
C PHE A 84 -2.47 3.11 -16.71
N LYS A 85 -3.69 3.34 -17.24
CA LYS A 85 -4.32 2.51 -18.29
C LYS A 85 -4.22 1.01 -17.97
N VAL A 86 -4.62 0.66 -16.76
CA VAL A 86 -4.43 -0.70 -16.23
C VAL A 86 -5.26 -1.69 -17.04
N ASP A 87 -4.60 -2.72 -17.56
CA ASP A 87 -5.25 -3.91 -18.10
C ASP A 87 -5.38 -4.93 -16.97
N PHE A 88 -6.52 -4.92 -16.29
CA PHE A 88 -6.70 -5.64 -15.04
C PHE A 88 -6.51 -7.15 -15.18
N ALA A 89 -6.97 -7.74 -16.29
CA ALA A 89 -6.91 -9.19 -16.52
C ALA A 89 -5.48 -9.72 -16.67
N ASP A 90 -4.54 -8.87 -17.07
CA ASP A 90 -3.11 -9.21 -17.28
C ASP A 90 -2.18 -8.58 -16.22
N THR A 91 -2.76 -7.91 -15.21
CA THR A 91 -2.02 -7.19 -14.17
C THR A 91 -2.25 -7.81 -12.81
N SER A 92 -1.17 -7.98 -12.05
CA SER A 92 -1.22 -8.25 -10.62
C SER A 92 -1.06 -6.96 -9.81
N ILE A 93 -1.73 -6.86 -8.66
CA ILE A 93 -1.62 -5.68 -7.80
C ILE A 93 -0.97 -6.02 -6.46
N VAL A 94 0.03 -5.25 -6.06
CA VAL A 94 0.54 -5.21 -4.68
C VAL A 94 -0.03 -3.96 -4.02
N ILE A 95 -0.83 -4.12 -2.97
CA ILE A 95 -1.48 -3.01 -2.29
C ILE A 95 -1.17 -3.00 -0.79
N THR A 96 -0.88 -1.82 -0.25
CA THR A 96 -0.58 -1.71 1.18
C THR A 96 -1.84 -1.55 2.05
N GLU A 97 -1.80 -2.12 3.25
CA GLU A 97 -2.81 -1.86 4.29
C GLU A 97 -2.20 -1.83 5.72
N PRO A 98 -2.91 -1.26 6.73
CA PRO A 98 -2.45 -1.22 8.12
C PRO A 98 -2.40 -2.62 8.78
N TYR A 99 -1.55 -2.78 9.80
CA TYR A 99 -1.31 -4.05 10.52
C TYR A 99 -2.52 -4.62 11.27
N PHE A 100 -3.50 -3.78 11.62
CA PHE A 100 -4.66 -4.17 12.41
C PHE A 100 -5.94 -3.73 11.72
N ASN A 101 -6.04 -4.01 10.42
CA ASN A 101 -7.22 -3.67 9.65
C ASN A 101 -8.42 -4.52 10.08
N PHE A 102 -9.64 -4.01 9.91
CA PHE A 102 -10.85 -4.77 10.23
C PHE A 102 -11.16 -5.76 9.10
N THR A 103 -11.57 -6.99 9.46
CA THR A 103 -11.94 -8.04 8.50
C THR A 103 -12.94 -7.53 7.46
N SER A 104 -13.95 -6.77 7.86
CA SER A 104 -14.93 -6.22 6.91
C SER A 104 -14.32 -5.24 5.89
N ILE A 105 -13.31 -4.45 6.28
CA ILE A 105 -12.59 -3.57 5.33
C ILE A 105 -11.74 -4.40 4.38
N GLN A 106 -11.10 -5.46 4.91
CA GLN A 106 -10.29 -6.38 4.14
C GLN A 106 -11.13 -7.15 3.11
N GLU A 107 -12.29 -7.65 3.51
CA GLU A 107 -13.26 -8.32 2.63
C GLU A 107 -13.73 -7.38 1.51
N SER A 108 -14.21 -6.17 1.84
CA SER A 108 -14.61 -5.18 0.82
C SER A 108 -13.47 -4.80 -0.11
N MET A 109 -12.22 -4.74 0.38
CA MET A 109 -11.04 -4.51 -0.46
C MET A 109 -10.86 -5.66 -1.46
N ASN A 110 -10.99 -6.92 -1.03
CA ASN A 110 -10.87 -8.08 -1.90
C ASN A 110 -11.98 -8.14 -2.95
N GLU A 111 -13.24 -7.89 -2.54
CA GLU A 111 -14.39 -7.84 -3.46
C GLU A 111 -14.15 -6.83 -4.58
N ILE A 112 -13.70 -5.61 -4.23
CA ILE A 112 -13.41 -4.58 -5.25
C ILE A 112 -12.25 -4.98 -6.16
N LEU A 113 -11.18 -5.57 -5.64
CA LEU A 113 -10.02 -5.95 -6.45
C LEU A 113 -10.31 -7.11 -7.40
N PHE A 114 -11.01 -8.15 -6.93
CA PHE A 114 -11.23 -9.38 -7.69
C PHE A 114 -12.56 -9.39 -8.46
N GLU A 115 -13.65 -8.88 -7.89
CA GLU A 115 -14.97 -8.92 -8.52
C GLU A 115 -15.22 -7.70 -9.40
N GLU A 116 -14.91 -6.49 -8.91
CA GLU A 116 -15.15 -5.27 -9.67
C GLU A 116 -14.04 -4.99 -10.69
N TYR A 117 -12.79 -4.88 -10.25
CA TYR A 117 -11.66 -4.58 -11.14
C TYR A 117 -11.14 -5.81 -11.88
N GLN A 118 -11.34 -7.01 -11.34
CA GLN A 118 -10.90 -8.27 -11.96
C GLN A 118 -9.39 -8.33 -12.22
N PHE A 119 -8.59 -7.90 -11.23
CA PHE A 119 -7.14 -8.10 -11.27
C PHE A 119 -6.80 -9.58 -11.39
N GLN A 120 -5.76 -9.91 -12.16
CA GLN A 120 -5.29 -11.28 -12.34
C GLN A 120 -4.90 -11.94 -11.00
N ALA A 121 -4.22 -11.18 -10.15
CA ALA A 121 -3.81 -11.59 -8.82
C ALA A 121 -3.63 -10.35 -7.92
N ALA A 122 -3.77 -10.53 -6.62
CA ALA A 122 -3.53 -9.48 -5.64
C ALA A 122 -2.64 -9.96 -4.49
N LEU A 123 -1.86 -9.03 -3.93
CA LEU A 123 -1.13 -9.18 -2.68
C LEU A 123 -1.44 -7.98 -1.79
N ARG A 124 -2.08 -8.25 -0.63
CA ARG A 124 -2.20 -7.26 0.45
C ARG A 124 -1.03 -7.44 1.42
N ILE A 125 -0.35 -6.35 1.76
CA ILE A 125 0.86 -6.38 2.60
C ILE A 125 1.02 -5.08 3.39
N ASN A 126 1.73 -5.09 4.52
CA ASN A 126 1.98 -3.85 5.25
C ASN A 126 3.09 -3.01 4.60
N GLY A 127 2.94 -1.68 4.59
CA GLY A 127 3.97 -0.77 4.08
C GLY A 127 5.32 -0.89 4.81
N GLY A 128 5.31 -1.17 6.11
CA GLY A 128 6.54 -1.43 6.86
C GLY A 128 7.18 -2.78 6.52
N SER A 129 6.42 -3.79 6.08
CA SER A 129 6.97 -5.08 5.62
C SER A 129 7.68 -4.91 4.29
N LEU A 130 7.12 -4.10 3.38
CA LEU A 130 7.81 -3.70 2.15
C LEU A 130 9.07 -2.89 2.44
N SER A 131 9.02 -1.98 3.41
CA SER A 131 10.19 -1.21 3.85
C SER A 131 11.29 -2.12 4.40
N ALA A 132 10.93 -3.09 5.25
CA ALA A 132 11.87 -4.08 5.77
C ALA A 132 12.45 -4.94 4.64
N HIS A 133 11.62 -5.38 3.69
CA HIS A 133 12.07 -6.15 2.53
C HIS A 133 13.15 -5.41 1.75
N ARG A 134 12.91 -4.15 1.41
CA ARG A 134 13.91 -3.30 0.75
C ARG A 134 15.19 -3.16 1.57
N TYR A 135 15.04 -2.90 2.88
CA TYR A 135 16.18 -2.73 3.76
C TYR A 135 17.09 -3.97 3.74
N PHE A 136 16.51 -5.17 3.82
CA PHE A 136 17.27 -6.41 3.77
C PHE A 136 17.94 -6.64 2.40
N GLN A 137 17.31 -6.25 1.29
CA GLN A 137 17.94 -6.31 -0.05
C GLN A 137 19.18 -5.42 -0.16
N GLU A 138 19.14 -4.23 0.46
CA GLU A 138 20.29 -3.31 0.49
C GLU A 138 21.34 -3.73 1.53
N ASN A 139 20.96 -4.51 2.55
CA ASN A 139 21.76 -4.89 3.70
C ASN A 139 21.70 -6.40 3.98
N ASN A 140 22.10 -7.22 3.00
CA ASN A 140 21.96 -8.69 3.04
C ASN A 140 22.63 -9.40 4.23
N SER A 141 23.56 -8.74 4.94
CA SER A 141 24.21 -9.27 6.14
C SER A 141 23.41 -9.05 7.42
N GLU A 142 22.44 -8.13 7.41
CA GLU A 142 21.67 -7.77 8.58
C GLU A 142 20.55 -8.79 8.84
N LEU A 143 20.46 -9.24 10.07
CA LEU A 143 19.46 -10.25 10.47
C LEU A 143 18.16 -9.63 10.96
N CYS A 144 18.22 -8.43 11.55
CA CYS A 144 17.10 -7.82 12.23
C CYS A 144 17.03 -6.33 11.91
N CYS A 145 15.83 -5.78 11.84
CA CYS A 145 15.61 -4.34 11.84
C CYS A 145 14.33 -4.00 12.61
N ILE A 146 14.22 -2.74 13.04
CA ILE A 146 12.97 -2.20 13.57
C ILE A 146 12.54 -1.09 12.63
N VAL A 147 11.38 -1.26 12.02
CA VAL A 147 10.79 -0.22 11.17
C VAL A 147 9.96 0.70 12.06
N VAL A 148 10.37 1.96 12.13
CA VAL A 148 9.60 3.04 12.75
C VAL A 148 8.93 3.83 11.63
N ASP A 149 7.70 3.48 11.31
CA ASP A 149 6.91 4.09 10.24
C ASP A 149 5.97 5.15 10.83
N SER A 150 6.31 6.42 10.66
CA SER A 150 5.50 7.56 11.11
C SER A 150 4.76 8.18 9.92
N GLY A 151 3.58 7.66 9.64
CA GLY A 151 2.71 8.13 8.57
C GLY A 151 1.68 9.16 9.00
N PHE A 152 0.70 9.42 8.13
CA PHE A 152 -0.35 10.43 8.35
C PHE A 152 -1.31 10.07 9.49
N SER A 153 -1.71 8.80 9.60
CA SER A 153 -2.71 8.36 10.59
C SER A 153 -2.12 7.59 11.76
N PHE A 154 -0.98 6.93 11.55
CA PHE A 154 -0.39 6.02 12.52
C PHE A 154 1.12 6.21 12.60
N THR A 155 1.66 5.93 13.78
CA THR A 155 3.09 5.64 13.96
C THR A 155 3.21 4.18 14.38
N HIS A 156 3.75 3.34 13.51
CA HIS A 156 3.98 1.92 13.78
C HIS A 156 5.45 1.68 14.11
N ILE A 157 5.72 0.88 15.13
CA ILE A 157 7.07 0.41 15.47
C ILE A 157 7.03 -1.11 15.38
N VAL A 158 7.56 -1.66 14.29
CA VAL A 158 7.42 -3.09 13.99
C VAL A 158 8.81 -3.72 13.86
N PRO A 159 9.13 -4.71 14.71
CA PRO A 159 10.37 -5.45 14.58
C PRO A 159 10.27 -6.53 13.49
N TYR A 160 11.36 -6.66 12.73
CA TYR A 160 11.55 -7.69 11.72
C TYR A 160 12.82 -8.48 12.00
N CYS A 161 12.74 -9.80 11.87
CA CYS A 161 13.89 -10.71 12.00
C CYS A 161 13.86 -11.69 10.83
N ARG A 162 14.98 -11.80 10.10
CA ARG A 162 15.15 -12.62 8.90
C ARG A 162 14.02 -12.40 7.89
N GLY A 163 13.69 -11.13 7.64
CA GLY A 163 12.61 -10.73 6.73
C GLY A 163 11.18 -10.94 7.24
N ARG A 164 10.97 -11.49 8.45
CA ARG A 164 9.64 -11.77 8.99
C ARG A 164 9.22 -10.80 10.10
N LYS A 165 7.95 -10.41 10.08
CA LYS A 165 7.30 -9.57 11.10
C LYS A 165 7.21 -10.31 12.44
N MET A 166 7.66 -9.67 13.52
CA MET A 166 7.58 -10.22 14.88
C MET A 166 6.27 -9.77 15.55
N LYS A 167 5.23 -10.62 15.50
CA LYS A 167 3.87 -10.29 15.98
C LYS A 167 3.78 -10.12 17.50
N ASP A 168 4.57 -10.88 18.26
CA ASP A 168 4.47 -10.89 19.72
C ASP A 168 5.06 -9.63 20.39
N GLY A 169 5.74 -8.73 19.66
CA GLY A 169 6.35 -7.51 20.23
C GLY A 169 7.40 -7.75 21.33
N ILE A 170 7.67 -9.01 21.67
CA ILE A 170 8.47 -9.44 22.82
C ILE A 170 9.95 -9.45 22.41
N TYR A 171 10.64 -8.41 22.86
CA TYR A 171 12.09 -8.28 23.02
C TYR A 171 12.97 -8.69 21.83
N VAL A 172 13.11 -7.80 20.84
CA VAL A 172 14.27 -7.83 19.92
C VAL A 172 15.58 -7.88 20.70
N ARG A 173 15.62 -7.27 21.89
CA ARG A 173 16.78 -7.28 22.81
C ARG A 173 17.17 -8.66 23.33
N ALA A 174 16.26 -9.65 23.30
CA ALA A 174 16.60 -11.04 23.64
C ALA A 174 17.20 -11.79 22.43
N LEU A 175 16.95 -11.31 21.21
CA LEU A 175 17.45 -11.87 19.95
C LEU A 175 18.69 -11.15 19.40
N ALA A 176 18.94 -9.92 19.85
CA ALA A 176 20.10 -9.11 19.53
C ALA A 176 20.93 -8.87 20.82
N PRO A 177 22.10 -9.52 20.96
CA PRO A 177 22.99 -9.31 22.10
C PRO A 177 23.33 -7.83 22.32
N THR A 178 23.58 -7.44 23.57
CA THR A 178 23.89 -6.04 23.95
C THR A 178 25.14 -5.46 23.30
N GLU A 179 25.97 -6.31 22.71
CA GLU A 179 27.23 -5.96 22.03
C GLU A 179 27.00 -5.50 20.58
N PHE A 180 25.82 -5.75 20.00
CA PHE A 180 25.50 -5.29 18.66
C PHE A 180 25.32 -3.77 18.63
N GLN A 181 26.02 -3.12 17.71
CA GLN A 181 25.84 -1.69 17.46
C GLN A 181 24.47 -1.46 16.84
N VAL A 182 23.70 -0.55 17.44
CA VAL A 182 22.42 -0.11 16.88
C VAL A 182 22.67 1.03 15.90
N SER A 183 22.37 0.81 14.64
CA SER A 183 22.39 1.86 13.61
C SER A 183 20.97 2.44 13.43
N VAL A 184 20.87 3.76 13.49
CA VAL A 184 19.64 4.48 13.16
C VAL A 184 19.79 5.04 11.76
N LEU A 185 18.91 4.61 10.86
CA LEU A 185 18.96 4.95 9.44
C LEU A 185 17.67 5.62 9.01
N GLN A 186 17.79 6.68 8.22
CA GLN A 186 16.69 7.29 7.50
C GLN A 186 16.94 7.08 6.00
N PRO A 187 16.00 6.47 5.27
CA PRO A 187 16.12 6.36 3.82
C PRO A 187 16.19 7.71 3.13
N GLN A 188 16.86 7.79 1.98
CA GLN A 188 16.94 9.02 1.18
C GLN A 188 15.55 9.52 0.74
N ASN A 189 14.67 8.61 0.34
CA ASN A 189 13.29 8.89 -0.04
C ASN A 189 12.31 8.13 0.88
N PRO A 190 12.06 8.62 2.11
CA PRO A 190 11.21 7.91 3.07
C PRO A 190 9.74 7.86 2.61
N ILE A 191 9.30 8.80 1.76
CA ILE A 191 7.92 8.88 1.26
C ILE A 191 7.59 7.69 0.34
N CYS A 192 8.53 7.26 -0.49
CA CYS A 192 8.32 6.18 -1.46
C CYS A 192 9.02 4.88 -1.05
N TYR A 193 9.65 4.81 0.13
CA TYR A 193 10.50 3.69 0.51
C TYR A 193 9.75 2.35 0.50
N ALA A 194 8.52 2.34 1.05
CA ALA A 194 7.64 1.18 1.01
C ALA A 194 7.25 0.78 -0.42
N TRP A 195 6.89 1.74 -1.27
CA TRP A 195 6.57 1.46 -2.68
C TRP A 195 7.76 0.85 -3.42
N GLU A 196 8.96 1.38 -3.20
CA GLU A 196 10.19 0.85 -3.81
C GLU A 196 10.48 -0.59 -3.30
N GLY A 197 10.13 -0.90 -2.05
CA GLY A 197 10.14 -2.27 -1.55
C GLY A 197 9.12 -3.19 -2.21
N GLY A 198 7.90 -2.69 -2.48
CA GLY A 198 6.89 -3.42 -3.25
C GLY A 198 7.33 -3.69 -4.70
N LYS A 199 8.03 -2.73 -5.30
CA LYS A 199 8.65 -2.91 -6.61
C LYS A 199 9.67 -4.06 -6.60
N LEU A 200 10.58 -4.09 -5.62
CA LEU A 200 11.56 -5.18 -5.48
C LEU A 200 10.89 -6.52 -5.19
N LEU A 201 9.84 -6.51 -4.36
CA LEU A 201 9.08 -7.72 -4.03
C LEU A 201 8.40 -8.32 -5.27
N ALA A 202 7.89 -7.47 -6.16
CA ALA A 202 7.26 -7.90 -7.41
C ALA A 202 8.25 -8.57 -8.40
N GLU A 203 9.55 -8.34 -8.23
CA GLU A 203 10.63 -8.96 -9.02
C GLU A 203 11.21 -10.21 -8.34
N ASN A 204 10.69 -10.58 -7.15
CA ASN A 204 11.16 -11.73 -6.39
C ASN A 204 10.77 -13.04 -7.10
N PRO A 205 11.67 -14.05 -7.19
CA PRO A 205 11.35 -15.37 -7.74
C PRO A 205 10.13 -16.04 -7.10
N ASP A 206 9.91 -15.79 -5.81
CA ASP A 206 8.82 -16.42 -5.05
C ASP A 206 7.52 -15.58 -5.08
N PHE A 207 7.47 -14.50 -5.88
CA PHE A 207 6.32 -13.57 -5.90
C PHE A 207 4.99 -14.27 -6.21
N GLU A 208 4.99 -15.23 -7.13
CA GLU A 208 3.80 -16.00 -7.51
C GLU A 208 3.24 -16.83 -6.33
N GLU A 209 4.08 -17.23 -5.37
CA GLU A 209 3.63 -17.96 -4.18
C GLU A 209 2.97 -17.02 -3.15
N MET A 210 3.30 -15.73 -3.18
CA MET A 210 2.82 -14.73 -2.23
C MET A 210 1.44 -14.17 -2.62
N VAL A 211 1.11 -14.17 -3.91
CA VAL A 211 -0.14 -13.59 -4.41
C VAL A 211 -1.31 -14.58 -4.30
N VAL A 212 -2.52 -14.03 -4.24
CA VAL A 212 -3.76 -14.77 -4.46
C VAL A 212 -4.21 -14.48 -5.88
N THR A 213 -4.38 -15.51 -6.71
CA THR A 213 -4.91 -15.33 -8.06
C THR A 213 -6.43 -15.13 -8.01
N ARG A 214 -7.01 -14.53 -9.05
CA ARG A 214 -8.46 -14.40 -9.15
C ARG A 214 -9.16 -15.76 -9.15
N GLU A 215 -8.57 -16.75 -9.81
CA GLU A 215 -9.09 -18.13 -9.82
C GLU A 215 -9.11 -18.71 -8.40
N ASP A 216 -8.02 -18.57 -7.63
CA ASP A 216 -7.98 -19.00 -6.24
C ASP A 216 -9.08 -18.32 -5.40
N TYR A 217 -9.29 -17.02 -5.61
CA TYR A 217 -10.31 -16.25 -4.90
C TYR A 217 -11.73 -16.64 -5.30
N GLU A 218 -12.01 -16.89 -6.58
CA GLU A 218 -13.32 -17.34 -7.06
C GLU A 218 -13.69 -18.73 -6.48
N GLU A 219 -12.69 -19.59 -6.25
CA GLU A 219 -12.90 -20.92 -5.66
C GLU A 219 -13.05 -20.89 -4.13
N ASN A 220 -12.24 -20.08 -3.43
CA ASN A 220 -12.09 -20.15 -1.97
C ASN A 220 -12.64 -18.93 -1.22
N GLY A 221 -13.03 -17.87 -1.94
CA GLY A 221 -13.51 -16.61 -1.40
C GLY A 221 -12.46 -15.92 -0.53
N HIS A 222 -12.91 -15.28 0.56
CA HIS A 222 -12.02 -14.50 1.44
C HIS A 222 -11.01 -15.35 2.24
N ILE A 223 -11.29 -16.64 2.44
CA ILE A 223 -10.48 -17.50 3.31
C ILE A 223 -9.05 -17.61 2.79
N ILE A 224 -8.86 -17.78 1.47
CA ILE A 224 -7.51 -17.88 0.89
C ILE A 224 -6.71 -16.58 1.06
N CYS A 225 -7.39 -15.43 1.06
CA CYS A 225 -6.76 -14.14 1.32
C CYS A 225 -6.30 -14.00 2.77
N GLU A 226 -7.07 -14.50 3.75
CA GLU A 226 -6.69 -14.51 5.16
C GLU A 226 -5.52 -15.46 5.44
N GLU A 227 -5.47 -16.59 4.72
CA GLU A 227 -4.39 -17.57 4.85
C GLU A 227 -3.07 -17.11 4.22
N LYS A 228 -3.12 -16.49 3.03
CA LYS A 228 -1.91 -16.08 2.30
C LYS A 228 -1.36 -14.70 2.69
N PHE A 229 -2.21 -13.71 2.96
CA PHE A 229 -1.72 -12.35 3.17
C PHE A 229 -1.19 -12.17 4.61
N ASP A 230 0.12 -11.91 4.75
CA ASP A 230 0.74 -11.59 6.04
C ASP A 230 0.58 -10.10 6.40
N VAL A 231 -0.66 -9.69 6.62
CA VAL A 231 -1.05 -8.33 7.05
C VAL A 231 -1.16 -8.19 8.55
#